data_AF-A0A7R9TCS8-F1
#
_entry.id   AF-A0A7R9TCS8-F1
#
_cell.length_a   1.000
_cell.length_b   1.000
_cell.length_c   1.000
_cell.angle_alpha   90.00
_cell.angle_beta   90.00
_cell.angle_gamma   90.00
#
_symmetry.space_group_name_H-M   'P 1'
#
loop_
_entity.id
_entity.type
_entity.pdbx_description
1 polymer ?
#
loop_
_entity_poly.entity_id
_entity_poly.type
_entity_poly.pdbx_seq_one_letter_code
_entity_poly.pdbx_strand_id
1 'polypeptide(L)'
;RARGESDAVVTMSHGVDVKANVSGGVLQGLARSFLTSESFFTTQVTAPAGKPGDVLLAASDPGGIVLHRLQRGEDLLLTSGAYMAGDASVEVTSEVQSNIGNSLLSGTGFFLMRARGAGV
;
A
#
# COMPACT_ATOMS: atom_id res chain seq x y z
N ARG A 1 8.47 7.94 -9.42
CA ARG A 1 7.11 7.99 -8.83
C ARG A 1 7.01 6.80 -7.89
N ALA A 2 6.49 7.00 -6.68
CA ALA A 2 6.27 5.92 -5.72
C ALA A 2 4.82 5.93 -5.26
N ARG A 3 4.37 4.83 -4.69
CA ARG A 3 3.08 4.69 -4.02
C ARG A 3 3.33 4.37 -2.54
N GLY A 4 2.48 4.86 -1.66
CA GLY A 4 2.51 4.56 -0.23
C GLY A 4 1.11 4.37 0.33
N GLU A 5 1.03 3.88 1.57
CA GLU A 5 -0.17 4.05 2.39
C GLU A 5 -0.50 5.53 2.59
N SER A 6 -1.76 5.80 2.90
CA SER A 6 -2.27 7.16 2.97
C SER A 6 -1.73 7.98 4.14
N ASP A 7 -1.28 7.33 5.19
CA ASP A 7 -0.79 7.93 6.44
C ASP A 7 0.73 7.83 6.60
N ALA A 8 1.43 7.17 5.67
CA ALA A 8 2.86 6.93 5.80
C ALA A 8 3.75 8.16 5.55
N VAL A 9 3.28 9.17 4.82
CA VAL A 9 4.10 10.35 4.46
C VAL A 9 4.26 11.32 5.64
N VAL A 10 5.49 11.52 6.09
CA VAL A 10 5.84 12.43 7.20
C VAL A 10 6.25 13.81 6.70
N THR A 11 7.18 13.86 5.74
CA THR A 11 7.66 15.11 5.14
C THR A 11 8.17 14.87 3.72
N MET A 12 8.28 15.94 2.94
CA MET A 12 8.69 15.88 1.54
C MET A 12 9.48 17.12 1.13
N SER A 13 10.33 16.96 0.12
CA SER A 13 11.04 18.06 -0.54
C SER A 13 10.08 19.04 -1.21
N HIS A 14 10.50 20.29 -1.32
CA HIS A 14 9.74 21.32 -2.03
C HIS A 14 9.49 20.93 -3.49
N GLY A 15 8.22 20.98 -3.91
CA GLY A 15 7.80 20.66 -5.28
C GLY A 15 7.50 19.18 -5.54
N VAL A 16 7.66 18.31 -4.55
CA VAL A 16 7.09 16.96 -4.58
C VAL A 16 5.57 17.07 -4.46
N ASP A 17 4.85 16.37 -5.34
CA ASP A 17 3.39 16.29 -5.35
C ASP A 17 2.93 14.97 -4.74
N VAL A 18 1.97 15.04 -3.82
CA VAL A 18 1.35 13.88 -3.16
C VAL A 18 -0.13 13.90 -3.43
N LYS A 19 -0.63 12.86 -4.09
CA LYS A 19 -2.06 12.72 -4.44
C LYS A 19 -2.62 11.44 -3.85
N ALA A 20 -3.77 11.53 -3.19
CA ALA A 20 -4.53 10.34 -2.82
C ALA A 20 -5.12 9.68 -4.08
N ASN A 21 -5.06 8.36 -4.14
CA ASN A 21 -5.56 7.54 -5.23
C ASN A 21 -6.39 6.38 -4.67
N VAL A 22 -7.52 6.09 -5.31
CA VAL A 22 -8.45 5.02 -4.92
C VAL A 22 -8.59 4.04 -6.08
N SER A 23 -8.05 2.83 -5.90
CA SER A 23 -8.18 1.74 -6.87
C SER A 23 -9.63 1.22 -6.93
N GLY A 24 -10.25 1.33 -8.11
CA GLY A 24 -11.63 0.86 -8.36
C GLY A 24 -12.73 1.92 -8.18
N GLY A 25 -12.38 3.20 -7.99
CA GLY A 25 -13.35 4.29 -7.87
C GLY A 25 -13.76 4.59 -6.42
N VAL A 26 -14.11 5.85 -6.16
CA VAL A 26 -14.28 6.41 -4.81
C VAL A 26 -15.36 5.67 -4.00
N LEU A 27 -16.52 5.39 -4.59
CA LEU A 27 -17.62 4.69 -3.90
C LEU A 27 -17.26 3.25 -3.54
N GLN A 28 -16.59 2.53 -4.44
CA GLN A 28 -16.16 1.15 -4.19
C GLN A 28 -15.04 1.10 -3.15
N GLY A 29 -14.12 2.06 -3.19
CA GLY A 29 -13.06 2.21 -2.18
C GLY A 29 -13.60 2.50 -0.79
N LEU A 30 -14.55 3.44 -0.67
CA LEU A 30 -15.21 3.77 0.60
C LEU A 30 -16.01 2.59 1.16
N ALA A 31 -16.76 1.87 0.31
CA ALA A 31 -17.52 0.69 0.74
C ALA A 31 -16.59 -0.40 1.29
N ARG A 32 -15.44 -0.65 0.65
CA ARG A 32 -14.45 -1.59 1.19
C ARG A 32 -13.85 -1.06 2.50
N SER A 33 -13.45 0.21 2.57
CA SER A 33 -12.82 0.79 3.76
C SER A 33 -13.71 0.68 5.00
N PHE A 34 -15.02 0.87 4.82
CA PHE A 34 -15.97 0.71 5.90
C PHE A 34 -16.11 -0.74 6.37
N LEU A 35 -15.98 -1.71 5.46
CA LEU A 35 -16.10 -3.14 5.78
C LEU A 35 -14.84 -3.73 6.41
N THR A 36 -13.66 -3.22 6.06
CA THR A 36 -12.38 -3.75 6.56
C THR A 36 -11.79 -2.93 7.69
N SER A 37 -12.40 -1.78 8.02
CA SER A 37 -11.87 -0.80 8.96
C SER A 37 -10.47 -0.26 8.59
N GLU A 38 -10.08 -0.36 7.32
CA GLU A 38 -8.76 0.07 6.82
C GLU A 38 -8.89 1.06 5.66
N SER A 39 -7.87 1.90 5.50
CA SER A 39 -7.83 2.89 4.43
C SER A 39 -7.37 2.23 3.12
N PHE A 40 -8.27 2.05 2.14
CA PHE A 40 -7.89 1.62 0.77
C PHE A 40 -7.44 2.79 -0.12
N PHE A 41 -7.12 3.91 0.52
CA PHE A 41 -6.51 5.05 -0.14
C PHE A 41 -5.01 4.81 -0.16
N THR A 42 -4.42 4.94 -1.34
CA THR A 42 -2.96 4.94 -1.48
C THR A 42 -2.53 6.34 -1.87
N THR A 43 -1.38 6.78 -1.38
CA THR A 43 -0.77 8.03 -1.82
C THR A 43 0.14 7.76 -3.00
N GLN A 44 0.07 8.61 -4.01
CA GLN A 44 1.03 8.63 -5.11
C GLN A 44 1.95 9.83 -4.94
N VAL A 45 3.24 9.55 -4.85
CA VAL A 45 4.30 10.54 -4.70
C VAL A 45 5.00 10.76 -6.05
N THR A 46 5.08 12.01 -6.48
CA THR A 46 5.70 12.41 -7.75
C THR A 46 6.68 13.55 -7.55
N ALA A 47 7.96 13.31 -7.86
CA ALA A 47 8.99 14.34 -7.89
C ALA A 47 8.76 15.30 -9.09
N PRO A 48 9.21 16.57 -8.98
CA PRO A 48 9.15 17.51 -10.09
C PRO A 48 9.93 17.02 -11.30
N ALA A 49 9.47 17.37 -12.51
CA ALA A 49 10.11 16.94 -13.74
C ALA A 49 11.59 17.39 -13.79
N GLY A 50 12.48 16.42 -14.07
CA GLY A 50 13.92 16.67 -14.22
C GLY A 50 14.66 17.01 -12.92
N LYS A 51 14.04 16.87 -11.74
CA LYS A 51 14.67 17.13 -10.44
C LYS A 51 14.47 15.95 -9.48
N PRO A 52 15.48 15.61 -8.66
CA PRO A 52 15.27 14.69 -7.55
C PRO A 52 14.34 15.33 -6.51
N GLY A 53 13.68 14.49 -5.73
CA GLY A 53 12.86 14.91 -4.61
C GLY A 53 12.77 13.78 -3.60
N ASP A 54 12.94 14.13 -2.32
CA ASP A 54 12.94 13.18 -1.23
C ASP A 54 11.59 13.18 -0.51
N VAL A 55 11.18 12.01 -0.03
CA VAL A 55 10.04 11.84 0.87
C VAL A 55 10.47 10.97 2.04
N LEU A 56 10.10 11.40 3.23
CA LEU A 56 10.24 10.62 4.45
C LEU A 56 8.93 9.91 4.74
N LEU A 57 9.03 8.59 4.95
CA LEU A 57 7.92 7.75 5.32
C LEU A 57 8.12 7.20 6.73
N ALA A 58 7.03 7.00 7.48
CA ALA A 58 7.03 6.30 8.75
C ALA A 58 5.87 5.30 8.80
N ALA A 59 6.11 4.14 9.42
CA ALA A 59 5.03 3.20 9.73
C ALA A 59 4.13 3.79 10.82
N SER A 60 2.83 3.57 10.70
CA SER A 60 1.84 3.95 11.71
C SER A 60 1.92 3.04 12.95
N ASP A 61 2.28 1.77 12.75
CA ASP A 61 2.45 0.78 13.82
C ASP A 61 3.91 0.61 14.27
N PRO A 62 4.14 0.34 15.58
CA PRO A 62 5.47 0.00 16.07
C PRO A 62 6.00 -1.29 15.43
N GLY A 63 7.16 -1.23 14.80
CA GLY A 63 7.74 -2.41 14.15
C GLY A 63 9.02 -2.12 13.37
N GLY A 64 9.45 -3.12 12.60
CA GLY A 64 10.55 -3.02 11.65
C GLY A 64 10.05 -2.81 10.23
N ILE A 65 10.79 -2.04 9.44
CA ILE A 65 10.53 -1.86 8.00
C ILE A 65 11.48 -2.77 7.24
N VAL A 66 10.95 -3.55 6.30
CA VAL A 66 11.71 -4.44 5.43
C VAL A 66 11.48 -4.06 3.98
N LEU A 67 12.57 -3.85 3.23
CA LEU A 67 12.52 -3.67 1.79
C LEU A 67 12.46 -5.04 1.11
N HIS A 68 11.41 -5.29 0.34
CA HIS A 68 11.27 -6.53 -0.41
C HIS A 68 11.29 -6.25 -1.91
N ARG A 69 12.28 -6.78 -2.63
CA ARG A 69 12.37 -6.63 -4.08
C ARG A 69 11.55 -7.70 -4.77
N LEU A 70 10.57 -7.28 -5.55
CA LEU A 70 9.70 -8.14 -6.35
C LEU A 70 10.21 -8.25 -7.79
N GLN A 71 10.31 -9.46 -8.32
CA GLN A 71 10.62 -9.73 -9.73
C GLN A 71 9.35 -10.00 -10.55
N ARG A 72 9.45 -9.83 -11.87
CA ARG A 72 8.32 -10.13 -12.77
C ARG A 72 7.90 -11.60 -12.63
N GLY A 73 6.62 -11.81 -12.36
CA GLY A 73 6.04 -13.14 -12.19
C GLY A 73 6.04 -13.63 -10.73
N GLU A 74 6.63 -12.87 -9.81
CA GLU A 74 6.49 -13.10 -8.37
C GLU A 74 5.26 -12.39 -7.82
N ASP A 75 4.64 -13.03 -6.84
CA ASP A 75 3.56 -12.48 -6.03
C ASP A 75 4.04 -12.43 -4.58
N LEU A 76 3.82 -11.29 -3.92
CA LEU A 76 3.99 -11.18 -2.48
C LEU A 76 2.61 -11.05 -1.82
N LEU A 77 2.30 -11.97 -0.91
CA LEU A 77 1.12 -11.89 -0.06
C LEU A 77 1.49 -11.21 1.25
N LEU A 78 0.70 -10.21 1.60
CA LEU A 78 0.87 -9.38 2.78
C LEU A 78 -0.43 -9.45 3.60
N THR A 79 -0.30 -9.51 4.92
CA THR A 79 -1.43 -9.21 5.80
C THR A 79 -1.79 -7.75 5.64
N SER A 80 -3.04 -7.42 5.89
CA SER A 80 -3.45 -6.02 5.82
C SER A 80 -2.69 -5.16 6.86
N GLY A 81 -2.38 -3.92 6.50
CA GLY A 81 -1.50 -3.02 7.26
C GLY A 81 0.02 -3.31 7.15
N ALA A 82 0.44 -4.40 6.48
CA ALA A 82 1.86 -4.69 6.32
C ALA A 82 2.52 -4.00 5.10
N TYR A 83 1.72 -3.49 4.15
CA TYR A 83 2.24 -2.80 2.97
C TYR A 83 2.44 -1.32 3.29
N MET A 84 3.67 -0.80 3.25
CA MET A 84 3.91 0.61 3.55
C MET A 84 4.07 1.48 2.30
N ALA A 85 4.90 1.05 1.35
CA ALA A 85 5.18 1.74 0.11
C ALA A 85 5.81 0.83 -0.93
N GLY A 86 5.82 1.29 -2.18
CA GLY A 86 6.57 0.65 -3.25
C GLY A 86 6.59 1.45 -4.55
N ASP A 87 7.31 0.92 -5.53
CA ASP A 87 7.39 1.49 -6.87
C ASP A 87 6.01 1.55 -7.54
N ALA A 88 5.80 2.56 -8.40
CA ALA A 88 4.54 2.70 -9.13
C ALA A 88 4.25 1.54 -10.11
N SER A 89 5.24 0.70 -10.41
CA SER A 89 5.14 -0.52 -11.22
C SER A 89 4.67 -1.75 -10.42
N VAL A 90 4.59 -1.65 -9.10
CA VAL A 90 4.03 -2.70 -8.23
C VAL A 90 2.55 -2.41 -8.02
N GLU A 91 1.71 -3.30 -8.53
CA GLU A 91 0.27 -3.27 -8.31
C GLU A 91 -0.05 -3.99 -7.00
N VAL A 92 -0.86 -3.34 -6.16
CA VAL A 92 -1.31 -3.90 -4.89
C VAL A 92 -2.82 -4.00 -4.90
N THR A 93 -3.33 -5.22 -4.76
CA THR A 93 -4.77 -5.53 -4.69
C THR A 93 -5.12 -6.14 -3.34
N SER A 94 -6.39 -6.04 -2.95
CA SER A 94 -6.92 -6.70 -1.75
C SER A 94 -7.82 -7.86 -2.15
N GLU A 95 -7.62 -9.01 -1.51
CA GLU A 95 -8.38 -10.24 -1.72
C GLU A 95 -9.01 -10.68 -0.39
N VAL A 96 -10.32 -10.97 -0.42
CA VAL A 96 -11.01 -11.59 0.72
C VAL A 96 -10.57 -13.04 0.81
N GLN A 97 -10.12 -13.48 1.99
CA GLN A 97 -9.83 -14.90 2.18
C GLN A 97 -11.12 -15.72 2.09
N SER A 98 -11.14 -16.68 1.18
CA SER A 98 -12.28 -17.58 0.98
C SER A 98 -12.54 -18.51 2.17
N ASN A 99 -11.56 -18.69 3.06
CA ASN A 99 -11.67 -19.55 4.24
C ASN A 99 -11.72 -18.74 5.55
N ILE A 100 -12.89 -18.13 5.78
CA ILE A 100 -13.23 -17.30 6.95
C ILE A 100 -12.95 -18.04 8.28
N GLY A 101 -13.10 -19.36 8.32
CA GLY A 101 -12.87 -20.18 9.53
C GLY A 101 -11.40 -20.21 9.99
N ASN A 102 -10.46 -20.30 9.05
CA ASN A 102 -9.03 -20.30 9.37
C ASN A 102 -8.48 -18.89 9.65
N SER A 103 -9.06 -17.87 9.02
CA SER A 103 -8.72 -16.46 9.21
C SER A 103 -9.00 -15.97 10.65
N LEU A 104 -10.12 -16.39 11.24
CA LEU A 104 -10.46 -16.09 12.64
C LEU A 104 -9.53 -16.75 13.65
N LEU A 105 -9.08 -17.97 13.38
CA LEU A 105 -8.25 -18.75 14.30
C LEU A 105 -6.75 -18.40 14.21
N SER A 106 -6.31 -17.83 13.09
CA SER A 106 -4.91 -17.43 12.88
C SER A 106 -4.60 -16.00 13.31
N GLY A 107 -5.63 -15.18 13.58
CA GLY A 107 -5.46 -13.78 13.98
C GLY A 107 -4.98 -12.85 12.85
N THR A 108 -4.89 -13.33 11.61
CA THR A 108 -4.40 -12.56 10.45
C THR A 108 -5.47 -11.64 9.81
N GLY A 109 -6.71 -11.69 10.29
CA GLY A 109 -7.83 -10.95 9.70
C GLY A 109 -8.34 -11.56 8.38
N PHE A 110 -9.42 -11.00 7.85
CA PHE A 110 -10.21 -11.55 6.73
C PHE A 110 -9.70 -11.16 5.33
N PHE A 111 -8.72 -10.25 5.26
CA PHE A 111 -8.24 -9.66 4.01
C PHE A 111 -6.73 -9.85 3.90
N LEU A 112 -6.28 -10.26 2.71
CA LEU A 112 -4.88 -10.25 2.33
C LEU A 112 -4.67 -9.21 1.24
N MET A 113 -3.50 -8.60 1.24
CA MET A 113 -3.03 -7.79 0.13
C MET A 113 -2.11 -8.64 -0.74
N ARG A 114 -2.19 -8.48 -2.05
CA ARG A 114 -1.30 -9.11 -3.02
C ARG A 114 -0.57 -8.04 -3.80
N ALA A 115 0.76 -8.05 -3.72
CA ALA A 115 1.62 -7.22 -4.53
C ALA A 115 2.14 -8.02 -5.74
N ARG A 116 2.04 -7.43 -6.94
CA ARG A 116 2.48 -8.00 -8.21
C ARG A 116 3.22 -6.97 -9.05
N GLY A 117 4.24 -7.40 -9.79
CA GLY A 117 4.97 -6.53 -10.71
C GLY A 117 6.47 -6.68 -10.57
N ALA A 118 7.21 -5.59 -10.81
CA ALA A 118 8.65 -5.56 -10.56
C ALA A 118 9.05 -4.21 -9.98
N GLY A 119 9.79 -4.25 -8.87
CA GLY A 119 10.15 -3.07 -8.10
C GLY A 119 10.51 -3.42 -6.65
N VAL A 120 10.56 -2.40 -5.81
CA VAL A 120 10.65 -2.52 -4.35
C VAL A 120 9.40 -1.94 -3.71
#